data_AF-A0AAU2P4N2-F1
#
_entry.id   AF-A0AAU2P4N2-F1
#
_cell.length_a   1.000
_cell.length_b   1.000
_cell.length_c   1.000
_cell.angle_alpha   90.00
_cell.angle_beta   90.00
_cell.angle_gamma   90.00
#
_symmetry.space_group_name_H-M   'P 1'
#
loop_
_entity.id
_entity.type
_entity.pdbx_description
1 polymer ?
#
loop_
_entity_poly.entity_id
_entity_poly.type
_entity_poly.pdbx_seq_one_letter_code
_entity_poly.pdbx_strand_id
1 'polypeptide(L)'
;MTVTAHRTAAAAVVAVGVPLLLTTLAAGPAQAHGAPTDPVSRVVACSPMGGSNTRTAACAAAIAANGAPFTAWDNLRVAGVNGRDREVIPDGQLCSGGLSAYKGLDLARADWPSTRLTPGAALTLKYSSTIPHTGTFKLYLTKPGYDPTQPLTWSDLPSQPFASATDPALVNGAYSVRATLPSDRTGRQLLFTIWQNSSTSDTYYSCSDVVFPATAKGTGGAAAPATSSPAQRTPSPTTKSPEPPRTTSPAVQTPTPTQTAASPAQETAPDDLTPVADSDSGGNTALPLVAGGAAAFLLAAGVALTAWRRR
;
A
#
# COMPACT_ATOMS: atom_id res chain seq x y z
N MET A 1 -84.53 23.84 23.22
CA MET A 1 -83.82 23.11 22.16
C MET A 1 -82.44 23.75 22.06
N THR A 2 -81.43 23.41 22.89
CA THR A 2 -80.50 22.25 22.83
C THR A 2 -79.98 21.96 21.42
N VAL A 3 -78.69 21.76 21.10
CA VAL A 3 -77.35 21.89 21.72
C VAL A 3 -76.39 21.76 20.52
N THR A 4 -75.20 22.36 20.62
CA THR A 4 -74.03 22.32 19.74
C THR A 4 -73.73 21.01 18.99
N ALA A 5 -73.23 21.14 17.75
CA ALA A 5 -72.50 20.08 17.05
C ALA A 5 -71.06 20.53 16.75
N HIS A 6 -70.13 20.11 17.60
CA HIS A 6 -68.70 20.07 17.28
C HIS A 6 -68.28 18.62 17.11
N ARG A 7 -67.29 18.42 16.22
CA ARG A 7 -66.34 17.28 16.12
C ARG A 7 -66.73 16.09 15.25
N THR A 8 -66.07 16.00 14.10
CA THR A 8 -65.37 14.79 13.61
C THR A 8 -64.11 15.28 12.86
N ALA A 9 -63.01 15.53 13.56
CA ALA A 9 -61.92 14.58 13.81
C ALA A 9 -61.27 14.06 12.51
N ALA A 10 -60.14 14.69 12.17
CA ALA A 10 -59.16 14.24 11.21
C ALA A 10 -58.57 12.88 11.60
N ALA A 11 -58.54 11.93 10.66
CA ALA A 11 -57.73 10.71 10.77
C ALA A 11 -57.61 10.04 9.39
N ALA A 12 -56.73 10.54 8.53
CA ALA A 12 -56.34 9.84 7.30
C ALA A 12 -54.94 10.25 6.81
N VAL A 13 -53.94 10.31 7.69
CA VAL A 13 -52.53 10.46 7.27
C VAL A 13 -51.59 9.71 8.24
N VAL A 14 -51.65 8.37 8.33
CA VAL A 14 -50.63 7.61 9.10
C VAL A 14 -50.32 6.23 8.50
N ALA A 15 -50.21 6.06 7.17
CA ALA A 15 -49.91 4.73 6.62
C ALA A 15 -48.96 4.66 5.42
N VAL A 16 -48.13 5.67 5.16
CA VAL A 16 -47.07 5.59 4.10
C VAL A 16 -45.71 6.15 4.56
N GLY A 17 -45.57 6.66 5.78
CA GLY A 17 -44.42 7.49 6.20
C GLY A 17 -43.28 6.81 6.96
N VAL A 18 -43.12 5.47 6.97
CA VAL A 18 -42.08 4.80 7.79
C VAL A 18 -41.38 3.62 7.07
N PRO A 19 -40.72 3.83 5.91
CA PRO A 19 -39.44 3.15 5.78
C PRO A 19 -38.33 4.02 5.15
N LEU A 20 -38.40 5.36 5.28
CA LEU A 20 -37.40 6.26 4.68
C LEU A 20 -36.45 6.93 5.69
N LEU A 21 -36.25 6.35 6.88
CA LEU A 21 -35.39 6.94 7.92
C LEU A 21 -34.26 6.03 8.44
N LEU A 22 -33.95 4.91 7.77
CA LEU A 22 -32.91 3.97 8.21
C LEU A 22 -31.78 3.71 7.20
N THR A 23 -31.60 4.58 6.21
CA THR A 23 -30.45 4.50 5.28
C THR A 23 -29.46 5.64 5.49
N THR A 24 -29.19 6.05 6.74
CA THR A 24 -27.89 6.67 7.05
C THR A 24 -26.84 5.56 7.02
N LEU A 25 -26.50 5.15 5.80
CA LEU A 25 -25.34 4.34 5.51
C LEU A 25 -24.16 5.07 6.17
N ALA A 26 -23.59 4.50 7.23
CA ALA A 26 -22.35 5.00 7.80
C ALA A 26 -21.27 4.81 6.73
N ALA A 27 -21.09 5.83 5.88
CA ALA A 27 -19.94 5.92 5.01
C ALA A 27 -18.73 6.05 5.94
N GLY A 28 -18.05 4.93 6.21
CA GLY A 28 -16.78 4.95 6.92
C GLY A 28 -15.81 5.90 6.21
N PRO A 29 -14.80 6.42 6.92
CA PRO A 29 -13.82 7.32 6.31
C PRO A 29 -13.22 6.64 5.08
N ALA A 30 -13.38 7.27 3.91
CA ALA A 30 -12.88 6.73 2.66
C ALA A 30 -11.36 6.56 2.75
N GLN A 31 -10.89 5.31 2.75
CA GLN A 31 -9.46 4.99 2.87
C GLN A 31 -8.77 5.24 1.53
N ALA A 32 -7.56 5.79 1.54
CA ALA A 32 -6.70 5.88 0.36
C ALA A 32 -5.72 4.72 0.36
N HIS A 33 -5.33 4.22 -0.79
CA HIS A 33 -4.35 3.13 -0.85
C HIS A 33 -3.40 3.35 -2.02
N GLY A 34 -2.12 3.13 -1.77
CA GLY A 34 -1.08 3.13 -2.77
C GLY A 34 0.33 3.14 -2.17
N ALA A 35 1.32 2.93 -3.02
CA ALA A 35 2.73 3.01 -2.68
C ALA A 35 3.59 3.29 -3.93
N PRO A 36 4.84 3.79 -3.76
CA PRO A 36 5.80 3.92 -4.85
C PRO A 36 6.15 2.59 -5.49
N THR A 37 6.00 2.52 -6.82
CA THR A 37 6.46 1.41 -7.65
C THR A 37 7.72 1.74 -8.46
N ASP A 38 8.01 3.02 -8.68
CA ASP A 38 9.26 3.48 -9.29
C ASP A 38 9.65 4.89 -8.81
N PRO A 39 10.79 5.10 -8.13
CA PRO A 39 11.61 4.09 -7.49
C PRO A 39 10.81 3.21 -6.53
N VAL A 40 10.99 1.89 -6.64
CA VAL A 40 10.21 0.92 -5.85
C VAL A 40 10.42 1.13 -4.36
N SER A 41 9.33 1.16 -3.60
CA SER A 41 9.38 1.23 -2.14
C SER A 41 9.72 -0.12 -1.51
N ARG A 42 10.25 -0.12 -0.29
CA ARG A 42 10.52 -1.34 0.50
C ARG A 42 9.28 -2.21 0.63
N VAL A 43 8.14 -1.60 0.96
CA VAL A 43 6.88 -2.32 1.14
C VAL A 43 6.45 -3.04 -0.14
N VAL A 44 6.52 -2.37 -1.30
CA VAL A 44 6.22 -2.99 -2.60
C VAL A 44 7.26 -4.07 -2.94
N ALA A 45 8.55 -3.76 -2.81
CA ALA A 45 9.65 -4.67 -3.14
C ALA A 45 9.61 -5.98 -2.33
N CYS A 46 9.11 -5.94 -1.10
CA CYS A 46 9.01 -7.11 -0.23
C CYS A 46 7.60 -7.69 -0.11
N SER A 47 6.63 -7.11 -0.82
CA SER A 47 5.27 -7.65 -0.94
C SER A 47 5.21 -8.84 -1.92
N PRO A 48 4.04 -9.52 -2.04
CA PRO A 48 3.79 -10.46 -3.13
C PRO A 48 3.95 -9.84 -4.54
N MET A 49 3.85 -8.52 -4.69
CA MET A 49 4.08 -7.83 -5.97
C MET A 49 5.56 -7.57 -6.28
N GLY A 50 6.46 -7.80 -5.32
CA GLY A 50 7.89 -7.50 -5.43
C GLY A 50 8.66 -8.36 -6.43
N GLY A 51 8.07 -9.45 -6.92
CA GLY A 51 8.69 -10.33 -7.92
C GLY A 51 10.02 -10.91 -7.42
N SER A 52 11.12 -10.66 -8.14
CA SER A 52 12.44 -11.13 -7.71
C SER A 52 12.95 -10.45 -6.42
N ASN A 53 12.48 -9.24 -6.10
CA ASN A 53 12.94 -8.50 -4.92
C ASN A 53 12.53 -9.19 -3.62
N THR A 54 11.36 -9.85 -3.60
CA THR A 54 10.84 -10.59 -2.43
C THR A 54 11.79 -11.72 -1.99
N ARG A 55 12.67 -12.18 -2.87
CA ARG A 55 13.67 -13.23 -2.58
C ARG A 55 15.01 -12.69 -2.04
N THR A 56 15.17 -11.38 -1.92
CA THR A 56 16.40 -10.79 -1.36
C THR A 56 16.51 -11.05 0.14
N ALA A 57 17.75 -11.08 0.66
CA ALA A 57 18.01 -11.25 2.09
C ALA A 57 17.36 -10.15 2.94
N ALA A 58 17.36 -8.90 2.43
CA ALA A 58 16.68 -7.79 3.08
C ALA A 58 15.16 -8.02 3.19
N CYS A 59 14.48 -8.41 2.11
CA CYS A 59 13.05 -8.69 2.16
C CYS A 59 12.71 -9.91 3.03
N ALA A 60 13.51 -10.97 2.98
CA ALA A 60 13.33 -12.13 3.86
C ALA A 60 13.44 -11.73 5.34
N ALA A 61 14.45 -10.92 5.70
CA ALA A 61 14.63 -10.41 7.05
C ALA A 61 13.48 -9.48 7.47
N ALA A 62 13.01 -8.61 6.57
CA ALA A 62 11.90 -7.70 6.81
C ALA A 62 10.60 -8.46 7.10
N ILE A 63 10.26 -9.46 6.27
CA ILE A 63 9.06 -10.29 6.46
C ILE A 63 9.16 -11.08 7.78
N ALA A 64 10.32 -11.65 8.08
CA ALA A 64 10.54 -12.38 9.33
C ALA A 64 10.40 -11.47 10.56
N ALA A 65 10.99 -10.27 10.52
CA ALA A 65 10.86 -9.28 11.58
C ALA A 65 9.41 -8.78 11.72
N ASN A 66 8.68 -8.67 10.61
CA ASN A 66 7.28 -8.28 10.60
C ASN A 66 6.36 -9.37 11.18
N GLY A 67 6.73 -10.64 11.02
CA GLY A 67 5.95 -11.82 11.40
C GLY A 67 4.92 -12.26 10.34
N ALA A 68 4.71 -11.45 9.31
CA ALA A 68 3.84 -11.75 8.18
C ALA A 68 4.31 -11.02 6.91
N PRO A 69 3.99 -11.54 5.71
CA PRO A 69 4.25 -10.84 4.46
C PRO A 69 3.53 -9.48 4.38
N PHE A 70 4.09 -8.53 3.64
CA PHE A 70 3.47 -7.23 3.39
C PHE A 70 2.36 -7.35 2.32
N THR A 71 1.25 -8.03 2.65
CA THR A 71 0.11 -8.20 1.74
C THR A 71 -0.66 -6.90 1.55
N ALA A 72 -0.82 -6.11 2.61
CA ALA A 72 -1.37 -4.75 2.59
C ALA A 72 -0.30 -3.72 2.20
N TRP A 73 0.38 -3.96 1.08
CA TRP A 73 1.53 -3.14 0.65
C TRP A 73 1.16 -1.70 0.30
N ASP A 74 -0.11 -1.47 -0.03
CA ASP A 74 -0.69 -0.20 -0.42
C ASP A 74 -1.37 0.54 0.74
N ASN A 75 -1.37 0.00 1.96
CA ASN A 75 -2.06 0.58 3.11
C ASN A 75 -1.13 0.93 4.29
N LEU A 76 0.08 1.40 4.00
CA LEU A 76 0.98 1.92 5.05
C LEU A 76 0.50 3.32 5.49
N ARG A 77 -0.60 3.31 6.24
CA ARG A 77 -1.42 4.46 6.60
C ARG A 77 -1.33 4.73 8.10
N VAL A 78 -1.07 5.98 8.45
CA VAL A 78 -1.23 6.47 9.82
C VAL A 78 -2.40 7.45 9.86
N ALA A 79 -3.37 7.18 10.74
CA ALA A 79 -4.57 7.99 10.86
C ALA A 79 -4.30 9.30 11.60
N GLY A 80 -5.01 10.38 11.23
CA GLY A 80 -5.06 11.60 12.04
C GLY A 80 -3.75 12.39 12.18
N VAL A 81 -2.75 12.13 11.32
CA VAL A 81 -1.46 12.84 11.36
C VAL A 81 -1.65 14.33 11.07
N ASN A 82 -2.42 14.65 10.01
CA ASN A 82 -2.72 16.02 9.59
C ASN A 82 -1.48 16.94 9.47
N GLY A 83 -0.39 16.42 8.90
CA GLY A 83 0.86 17.15 8.70
C GLY A 83 1.79 17.25 9.92
N ARG A 84 1.43 16.64 11.06
CA ARG A 84 2.27 16.53 12.27
C ARG A 84 3.25 15.35 12.20
N ASP A 85 3.82 15.10 11.01
CA ASP A 85 4.59 13.87 10.72
C ASP A 85 5.73 13.65 11.73
N ARG A 86 6.49 14.71 12.04
CA ARG A 86 7.62 14.67 12.98
C ARG A 86 7.21 14.52 14.45
N GLU A 87 5.97 14.81 14.79
CA GLU A 87 5.44 14.66 16.15
C GLU A 87 4.87 13.25 16.36
N VAL A 88 4.27 12.68 15.31
CA VAL A 88 3.55 11.40 15.38
C VAL A 88 4.43 10.20 15.08
N ILE A 89 5.39 10.34 14.15
CA ILE A 89 6.23 9.22 13.70
C ILE A 89 7.58 9.28 14.44
N PRO A 90 7.92 8.32 15.30
CA PRO A 90 9.18 8.32 16.02
C PRO A 90 10.39 8.08 15.11
N ASP A 91 11.55 8.56 15.54
CA ASP A 91 12.84 8.18 14.93
C ASP A 91 13.02 6.66 14.94
N GLY A 92 13.61 6.13 13.86
CA GLY A 92 13.75 4.70 13.64
C GLY A 92 12.49 3.98 13.17
N GLN A 93 11.36 4.69 13.03
CA GLN A 93 10.07 4.11 12.61
C GLN A 93 9.46 4.79 11.38
N LEU A 94 10.26 5.56 10.64
CA LEU A 94 9.79 6.31 9.48
C LEU A 94 9.29 5.39 8.36
N CYS A 95 9.94 4.24 8.16
CA CYS A 95 9.61 3.34 7.04
C CYS A 95 8.40 2.45 7.33
N SER A 96 8.07 2.22 8.61
CA SER A 96 6.82 1.57 9.03
C SER A 96 5.69 2.55 9.35
N GLY A 97 5.98 3.85 9.49
CA GLY A 97 5.04 4.82 10.03
C GLY A 97 4.68 4.57 11.50
N GLY A 98 5.56 3.90 12.26
CA GLY A 98 5.27 3.48 13.64
C GLY A 98 4.28 2.31 13.76
N LEU A 99 3.91 1.69 12.64
CA LEU A 99 2.93 0.62 12.61
C LEU A 99 3.60 -0.75 12.83
N SER A 100 3.10 -1.51 13.81
CA SER A 100 3.62 -2.84 14.13
C SER A 100 3.54 -3.82 12.94
N ALA A 101 2.52 -3.67 12.09
CA ALA A 101 2.31 -4.47 10.88
C ALA A 101 3.30 -4.17 9.73
N TYR A 102 4.15 -3.16 9.91
CA TYR A 102 5.17 -2.76 8.94
C TYR A 102 6.58 -2.63 9.56
N LYS A 103 6.76 -3.02 10.83
CA LYS A 103 8.01 -2.82 11.60
C LYS A 103 9.26 -3.43 10.95
N GLY A 104 9.08 -4.47 10.13
CA GLY A 104 10.18 -5.08 9.39
C GLY A 104 10.82 -4.15 8.35
N LEU A 105 10.11 -3.09 7.92
CA LEU A 105 10.61 -2.11 6.95
C LEU A 105 11.62 -1.15 7.57
N ASP A 106 11.70 -1.06 8.89
CA ASP A 106 12.61 -0.18 9.63
C ASP A 106 14.02 -0.78 9.83
N LEU A 107 14.23 -2.03 9.40
CA LEU A 107 15.54 -2.67 9.54
C LEU A 107 16.64 -1.85 8.84
N ALA A 108 17.65 -1.46 9.62
CA ALA A 108 18.82 -0.75 9.15
C ALA A 108 19.75 -1.71 8.39
N ARG A 109 19.68 -1.66 7.06
CA ARG A 109 20.44 -2.56 6.18
C ARG A 109 20.94 -1.84 4.94
N ALA A 110 22.14 -2.20 4.51
CA ALA A 110 22.75 -1.70 3.28
C ALA A 110 22.47 -2.57 2.05
N ASP A 111 21.57 -3.54 2.12
CA ASP A 111 21.30 -4.50 1.03
C ASP A 111 19.83 -4.53 0.60
N TRP A 112 19.04 -3.52 0.96
CA TRP A 112 17.69 -3.33 0.41
C TRP A 112 17.73 -3.24 -1.12
N PRO A 113 16.70 -3.79 -1.82
CA PRO A 113 16.51 -3.56 -3.25
C PRO A 113 16.50 -2.07 -3.54
N SER A 114 17.31 -1.62 -4.50
CA SER A 114 17.53 -0.19 -4.74
C SER A 114 17.51 0.20 -6.20
N THR A 115 16.94 1.36 -6.51
CA THR A 115 16.94 1.94 -7.87
C THR A 115 18.17 2.82 -8.08
N ARG A 116 18.86 2.64 -9.22
CA ARG A 116 19.98 3.51 -9.58
C ARG A 116 19.47 4.86 -10.10
N LEU A 117 19.96 5.96 -9.55
CA LEU A 117 19.62 7.32 -9.94
C LEU A 117 20.87 8.15 -10.26
N THR A 118 20.68 9.29 -10.93
CA THR A 118 21.75 10.23 -11.28
C THR A 118 21.58 11.52 -10.49
N PRO A 119 22.63 12.03 -9.80
CA PRO A 119 22.54 13.27 -9.05
C PRO A 119 22.18 14.44 -9.98
N GLY A 120 21.29 15.34 -9.54
CA GLY A 120 20.87 16.49 -10.35
C GLY A 120 19.94 16.17 -11.53
N ALA A 121 19.68 14.89 -11.81
CA ALA A 121 18.81 14.50 -12.92
C ALA A 121 17.33 14.64 -12.55
N ALA A 122 16.48 14.61 -13.59
CA ALA A 122 15.04 14.53 -13.42
C ALA A 122 14.64 13.17 -12.80
N LEU A 123 13.73 13.22 -11.83
CA LEU A 123 13.05 12.08 -11.25
C LEU A 123 11.58 12.14 -11.65
N THR A 124 11.00 10.99 -12.00
CA THR A 124 9.54 10.80 -11.99
C THR A 124 9.22 9.67 -11.03
N LEU A 125 8.65 10.01 -9.87
CA LEU A 125 8.09 9.02 -8.96
C LEU A 125 6.75 8.53 -9.53
N LYS A 126 6.63 7.22 -9.72
CA LYS A 126 5.36 6.52 -9.96
C LYS A 126 4.84 5.98 -8.65
N TYR A 127 3.69 6.49 -8.23
CA TYR A 127 2.98 6.06 -7.03
C TYR A 127 1.71 5.33 -7.46
N SER A 128 1.72 4.00 -7.41
CA SER A 128 0.52 3.21 -7.72
C SER A 128 -0.54 3.53 -6.68
N SER A 129 -1.79 3.69 -7.11
CA SER A 129 -2.91 3.90 -6.20
C SER A 129 -4.05 2.96 -6.56
N THR A 130 -4.38 2.08 -5.62
CA THR A 130 -5.49 1.12 -5.71
C THR A 130 -6.80 1.76 -5.27
N ILE A 131 -6.74 2.73 -4.34
CA ILE A 131 -7.86 3.60 -3.98
C ILE A 131 -7.41 5.07 -4.08
N PRO A 132 -7.82 5.79 -5.15
CA PRO A 132 -7.39 7.16 -5.42
C PRO A 132 -7.97 8.20 -4.45
N HIS A 133 -7.15 9.19 -4.07
CA HIS A 133 -7.55 10.35 -3.25
C HIS A 133 -6.82 11.63 -3.64
N THR A 134 -7.36 12.77 -3.21
CA THR A 134 -6.65 14.05 -3.27
C THR A 134 -5.62 14.16 -2.16
N GLY A 135 -4.57 14.93 -2.36
CA GLY A 135 -3.56 15.14 -1.35
C GLY A 135 -2.27 15.71 -1.89
N THR A 136 -1.31 15.88 -0.99
CA THR A 136 0.01 16.41 -1.31
C THR A 136 1.07 15.35 -1.08
N PHE A 137 1.83 15.06 -2.14
CA PHE A 137 3.02 14.23 -2.10
C PHE A 137 4.23 15.10 -1.75
N LYS A 138 5.00 14.72 -0.73
CA LYS A 138 6.24 15.38 -0.32
C LYS A 138 7.38 14.38 -0.43
N LEU A 139 8.44 14.76 -1.13
CA LEU A 139 9.62 13.92 -1.34
C LEU A 139 10.82 14.46 -0.56
N TYR A 140 11.38 13.62 0.28
CA TYR A 140 12.62 13.87 1.00
C TYR A 140 13.68 12.89 0.54
N LEU A 141 14.92 13.36 0.47
CA LEU A 141 16.08 12.51 0.23
C LEU A 141 17.02 12.70 1.41
N THR A 142 17.49 11.59 1.99
CA THR A 142 18.47 11.60 3.09
C THR A 142 19.64 12.51 2.79
N LYS A 143 20.20 13.16 3.82
CA LYS A 143 21.31 14.12 3.72
C LYS A 143 22.62 13.43 3.28
N PRO A 144 23.62 14.19 2.80
CA PRO A 144 24.95 13.65 2.57
C PRO A 144 25.51 13.01 3.85
N GLY A 145 26.19 11.88 3.72
CA GLY A 145 26.71 11.12 4.86
C GLY A 145 25.73 10.15 5.51
N TYR A 146 24.51 10.00 4.98
CA TYR A 146 23.56 8.96 5.41
C TYR A 146 24.20 7.57 5.42
N ASP A 147 24.04 6.86 6.54
CA ASP A 147 24.48 5.49 6.74
C ASP A 147 23.25 4.56 6.78
N PRO A 148 23.02 3.71 5.75
CA PRO A 148 21.88 2.80 5.72
C PRO A 148 21.98 1.66 6.75
N THR A 149 23.11 1.52 7.46
CA THR A 149 23.27 0.57 8.57
C THR A 149 22.82 1.12 9.92
N GLN A 150 22.38 2.38 9.98
CA GLN A 150 21.71 2.98 11.13
C GLN A 150 20.20 3.13 10.88
N PRO A 151 19.35 3.06 11.93
CA PRO A 151 17.93 3.36 11.78
C PRO A 151 17.70 4.77 11.26
N LEU A 152 16.79 4.93 10.30
CA LEU A 152 16.47 6.24 9.72
C LEU A 152 15.80 7.15 10.77
N THR A 153 16.28 8.37 10.89
CA THR A 153 15.72 9.40 11.78
C THR A 153 15.25 10.62 10.99
N TRP A 154 14.40 11.44 11.61
CA TRP A 154 14.01 12.75 11.08
C TRP A 154 15.18 13.73 10.94
N SER A 155 16.27 13.49 11.66
CA SER A 155 17.51 14.27 11.56
C SER A 155 18.31 13.93 10.30
N ASP A 156 18.14 12.74 9.74
CA ASP A 156 18.75 12.33 8.47
C ASP A 156 18.08 12.98 7.25
N LEU A 157 16.87 13.53 7.43
CA LEU A 157 16.11 14.22 6.39
C LEU A 157 16.24 15.75 6.53
N PRO A 158 16.28 16.50 5.42
CA PRO A 158 16.11 17.95 5.46
C PRO A 158 14.77 18.36 6.09
N SER A 159 14.69 19.57 6.66
CA SER A 159 13.46 20.08 7.28
C SER A 159 12.33 20.30 6.27
N GLN A 160 12.67 20.50 4.99
CA GLN A 160 11.74 20.69 3.89
C GLN A 160 11.95 19.62 2.82
N PRO A 161 10.88 19.18 2.13
CA PRO A 161 11.03 18.26 1.02
C PRO A 161 11.75 18.95 -0.14
N PHE A 162 12.52 18.20 -0.93
CA PHE A 162 13.15 18.75 -2.14
C PHE A 162 12.14 18.90 -3.29
N ALA A 163 10.98 18.23 -3.20
CA ALA A 163 9.87 18.37 -4.13
C ALA A 163 8.53 18.12 -3.45
N SER A 164 7.50 18.82 -3.93
CA SER A 164 6.12 18.64 -3.49
C SER A 164 5.18 18.70 -4.70
N ALA A 165 4.12 17.90 -4.71
CA ALA A 165 3.08 17.94 -5.71
C ALA A 165 1.71 17.72 -5.06
N THR A 166 0.81 18.68 -5.24
CA THR A 166 -0.58 18.60 -4.79
C THR A 166 -1.46 18.15 -5.94
N ASP A 167 -2.31 17.16 -5.66
CA ASP A 167 -3.29 16.59 -6.59
C ASP A 167 -2.71 16.28 -7.99
N PRO A 168 -1.57 15.55 -8.09
CA PRO A 168 -1.09 15.09 -9.39
C PRO A 168 -2.16 14.25 -10.09
N ALA A 169 -2.20 14.30 -11.41
CA ALA A 169 -3.15 13.49 -12.17
C ALA A 169 -2.88 11.99 -11.96
N LEU A 170 -3.94 11.23 -11.67
CA LEU A 170 -3.92 9.77 -11.69
C LEU A 170 -4.09 9.31 -13.14
N VAL A 171 -3.07 8.66 -13.70
CA VAL A 171 -3.10 8.14 -15.07
C VAL A 171 -2.67 6.68 -15.03
N ASN A 172 -3.49 5.79 -15.60
CA ASN A 172 -3.24 4.35 -15.64
C ASN A 172 -2.94 3.76 -14.25
N GLY A 173 -3.71 4.15 -13.24
CA GLY A 173 -3.59 3.62 -11.87
C GLY A 173 -2.39 4.13 -11.07
N ALA A 174 -1.70 5.18 -11.52
CA ALA A 174 -0.60 5.77 -10.77
C ALA A 174 -0.57 7.30 -10.85
N TYR A 175 -0.19 7.92 -9.75
CA TYR A 175 0.22 9.32 -9.72
C TYR A 175 1.66 9.44 -10.23
N SER A 176 1.96 10.57 -10.88
CA SER A 176 3.32 10.89 -11.33
C SER A 176 3.79 12.19 -10.69
N VAL A 177 4.77 12.09 -9.79
CA VAL A 177 5.41 13.26 -9.16
C VAL A 177 6.74 13.50 -9.84
N ARG A 178 6.89 14.65 -10.51
CA ARG A 178 8.13 15.04 -11.18
C ARG A 178 8.96 15.93 -10.26
N ALA A 179 10.26 15.69 -10.24
CA ALA A 179 11.20 16.45 -9.43
C ALA A 179 12.58 16.53 -10.09
N THR A 180 13.43 17.41 -9.57
CA THR A 180 14.88 17.39 -9.85
C THR A 180 15.58 16.88 -8.60
N LEU A 181 16.43 15.86 -8.75
CA LEU A 181 17.17 15.28 -7.62
C LEU A 181 18.22 16.26 -7.09
N PRO A 182 18.48 16.30 -5.77
CA PRO A 182 19.66 16.95 -5.22
C PRO A 182 20.94 16.46 -5.92
N SER A 183 21.82 17.39 -6.29
CA SER A 183 23.04 17.10 -7.08
C SER A 183 24.23 16.66 -6.23
N ASP A 184 24.15 16.86 -4.91
CA ASP A 184 25.18 16.63 -3.90
C ASP A 184 25.03 15.26 -3.20
N ARG A 185 24.35 14.31 -3.83
CA ARG A 185 24.13 12.96 -3.28
C ARG A 185 24.97 11.92 -3.99
N THR A 186 25.56 11.03 -3.20
CA THR A 186 26.35 9.88 -3.68
C THR A 186 26.04 8.64 -2.86
N GLY A 187 26.40 7.47 -3.41
CA GLY A 187 26.23 6.19 -2.72
C GLY A 187 24.77 5.85 -2.45
N ARG A 188 24.54 5.03 -1.41
CA ARG A 188 23.18 4.65 -0.99
C ARG A 188 22.50 5.83 -0.32
N GLN A 189 21.26 6.06 -0.69
CA GLN A 189 20.37 7.06 -0.12
C GLN A 189 18.97 6.47 0.01
N LEU A 190 18.11 7.15 0.76
CA LEU A 190 16.72 6.76 0.92
C LEU A 190 15.81 7.92 0.52
N LEU A 191 14.92 7.64 -0.44
CA LEU A 191 13.84 8.53 -0.84
C LEU A 191 12.63 8.26 0.06
N PHE A 192 12.32 9.21 0.93
CA PHE A 192 11.17 9.14 1.83
C PHE A 192 10.01 9.94 1.23
N THR A 193 8.91 9.24 0.97
CA THR A 193 7.70 9.81 0.37
C THR A 193 6.61 9.87 1.43
N ILE A 194 6.01 11.06 1.56
CA ILE A 194 4.80 11.29 2.35
C ILE A 194 3.67 11.62 1.39
N TRP A 195 2.56 10.91 1.46
CA TRP A 195 1.30 11.32 0.83
C TRP A 195 0.32 11.74 1.93
N GLN A 196 0.21 13.05 2.13
CA GLN A 196 -0.74 13.64 3.06
C GLN A 196 -2.07 13.85 2.34
N ASN A 197 -3.10 13.14 2.78
CA ASN A 197 -4.44 13.24 2.18
C ASN A 197 -5.07 14.60 2.53
N SER A 198 -5.93 15.12 1.65
CA SER A 198 -6.74 16.32 1.90
C SER A 198 -8.24 16.01 2.07
N SER A 199 -8.68 14.83 1.62
CA SER A 199 -10.03 14.30 1.83
C SER A 199 -10.17 13.53 3.15
N THR A 200 -9.06 13.11 3.77
CA THR A 200 -9.00 12.56 5.13
C THR A 200 -7.84 13.20 5.92
N SER A 201 -7.81 12.99 7.24
CA SER A 201 -6.69 13.41 8.11
C SER A 201 -5.50 12.44 8.09
N ASP A 202 -5.55 11.41 7.25
CA ASP A 202 -4.57 10.32 7.22
C ASP A 202 -3.35 10.68 6.38
N THR A 203 -2.26 9.97 6.62
CA THR A 203 -1.01 10.12 5.87
C THR A 203 -0.38 8.78 5.59
N TYR A 204 0.15 8.63 4.37
CA TYR A 204 0.80 7.41 3.91
C TYR A 204 2.29 7.64 3.78
N TYR A 205 3.07 6.66 4.23
CA TYR A 205 4.53 6.74 4.25
C TYR A 205 5.15 5.65 3.38
N SER A 206 6.28 5.97 2.76
CA SER A 206 7.03 4.99 1.96
C SER A 206 8.50 5.34 1.91
N CYS A 207 9.35 4.33 2.12
CA CYS A 207 10.79 4.40 1.90
C CYS A 207 11.13 3.68 0.60
N SER A 208 11.83 4.34 -0.32
CA SER A 208 12.44 3.72 -1.51
C SER A 208 13.95 3.86 -1.43
N ASP A 209 14.68 2.75 -1.39
CA ASP A 209 16.14 2.77 -1.39
C ASP A 209 16.65 3.09 -2.80
N VAL A 210 17.63 3.99 -2.89
CA VAL A 210 18.22 4.42 -4.15
C VAL A 210 19.73 4.44 -4.05
N VAL A 211 20.40 4.36 -5.20
CA VAL A 211 21.86 4.40 -5.25
C VAL A 211 22.33 5.36 -6.34
N PHE A 212 23.18 6.29 -5.94
CA PHE A 212 23.87 7.22 -6.82
C PHE A 212 25.30 6.73 -7.07
N PRO A 213 25.93 7.10 -8.20
CA PRO A 213 27.34 6.88 -8.41
C PRO A 213 28.17 7.42 -7.23
N ALA A 214 29.21 6.69 -6.84
CA ALA A 214 30.20 7.24 -5.92
C ALA A 214 30.86 8.47 -6.59
N THR A 215 31.15 9.52 -5.82
CA THR A 215 32.11 10.52 -6.28
C THR A 215 33.40 9.77 -6.59
N ALA A 216 33.86 9.82 -7.84
CA ALA A 216 35.20 9.38 -8.16
C ALA A 216 36.13 10.17 -7.23
N LYS A 217 36.73 9.50 -6.25
CA LYS A 217 37.78 10.09 -5.44
C LYS A 217 38.85 10.48 -6.44
N GLY A 218 38.98 11.77 -6.73
CA GLY A 218 39.86 12.28 -7.78
C GLY A 218 41.27 11.82 -7.52
N THR A 219 41.66 10.69 -8.12
CA THR A 219 43.05 10.43 -8.41
C THR A 219 43.40 11.45 -9.47
N GLY A 220 44.07 12.53 -9.06
CA GLY A 220 44.80 13.40 -9.97
C GLY A 220 45.79 12.55 -10.76
N GLY A 221 45.33 11.99 -11.87
CA GLY A 221 46.10 11.26 -12.85
C GLY A 221 46.10 12.12 -14.10
N ALA A 222 47.27 12.68 -14.38
CA ALA A 222 47.54 13.54 -15.51
C ALA A 222 46.92 13.03 -16.82
N ALA A 223 46.38 13.97 -17.60
CA ALA A 223 46.05 13.76 -18.99
C ALA A 223 47.28 13.18 -19.72
N ALA A 224 47.20 11.92 -20.14
CA ALA A 224 48.08 11.39 -21.16
C ALA A 224 47.51 11.80 -22.53
N PRO A 225 48.30 12.42 -23.42
CA PRO A 225 47.81 12.82 -24.72
C PRO A 225 47.58 11.59 -25.61
N ALA A 226 46.39 11.50 -26.17
CA ALA A 226 46.09 10.55 -27.24
C ALA A 226 46.93 10.90 -28.47
N THR A 227 48.00 10.14 -28.71
CA THR A 227 48.71 10.13 -30.00
C THR A 227 48.04 9.10 -30.88
N SER A 228 47.17 9.59 -31.76
CA SER A 228 46.67 8.84 -32.92
C SER A 228 47.81 8.64 -33.92
N SER A 229 48.12 7.39 -34.26
CA SER A 229 48.89 7.07 -35.47
C SER A 229 48.21 5.94 -36.26
N PRO A 230 48.01 6.08 -37.58
CA PRO A 230 47.21 5.17 -38.40
C PRO A 230 48.08 4.09 -39.05
N ALA A 231 47.57 2.85 -39.15
CA ALA A 231 48.16 1.84 -40.03
C ALA A 231 47.10 1.02 -40.75
N GLN A 232 47.36 0.87 -42.03
CA GLN A 232 46.48 0.53 -43.14
C GLN A 232 46.56 -0.96 -43.48
N ARG A 233 45.47 -1.51 -44.02
CA ARG A 233 45.28 -2.91 -44.45
C ARG A 233 46.18 -3.30 -45.63
N THR A 234 46.64 -4.57 -45.70
CA THR A 234 46.46 -5.54 -46.83
C THR A 234 47.07 -6.94 -46.50
N PRO A 235 46.81 -8.05 -47.25
CA PRO A 235 46.42 -9.36 -46.68
C PRO A 235 47.22 -10.61 -47.11
N SER A 236 46.74 -11.80 -46.66
CA SER A 236 46.95 -13.21 -47.14
C SER A 236 48.15 -14.03 -46.60
N PRO A 237 48.15 -15.39 -46.66
CA PRO A 237 47.09 -16.36 -47.08
C PRO A 237 46.82 -17.57 -46.13
N THR A 238 45.82 -18.33 -46.55
CA THR A 238 45.22 -19.62 -46.15
C THR A 238 46.16 -20.81 -45.90
N THR A 239 45.82 -21.72 -44.95
CA THR A 239 45.82 -23.19 -45.19
C THR A 239 44.86 -23.95 -44.22
N LYS A 240 44.17 -24.92 -44.83
CA LYS A 240 43.07 -25.84 -44.47
C LYS A 240 43.27 -26.78 -43.26
N SER A 241 42.17 -27.26 -42.63
CA SER A 241 41.66 -28.67 -42.62
C SER A 241 40.47 -28.88 -41.62
N PRO A 242 39.71 -30.00 -41.60
CA PRO A 242 38.28 -30.01 -41.95
C PRO A 242 37.29 -30.57 -40.88
N GLU A 243 36.00 -30.37 -41.15
CA GLU A 243 34.79 -30.86 -40.45
C GLU A 243 34.39 -32.30 -40.82
N PRO A 244 33.65 -33.02 -39.94
CA PRO A 244 32.68 -34.03 -40.37
C PRO A 244 31.26 -33.86 -39.74
N PRO A 245 30.23 -34.58 -40.27
CA PRO A 245 28.95 -33.97 -40.65
C PRO A 245 27.72 -34.33 -39.78
N ARG A 246 26.61 -33.64 -40.07
CA ARG A 246 25.22 -33.93 -39.65
C ARG A 246 24.58 -35.09 -40.43
N THR A 247 23.79 -35.92 -39.75
CA THR A 247 22.67 -36.73 -40.30
C THR A 247 21.73 -37.15 -39.15
N THR A 248 20.49 -36.64 -39.13
CA THR A 248 19.19 -37.29 -39.42
C THR A 248 18.46 -37.93 -38.24
N SER A 249 17.21 -37.46 -38.06
CA SER A 249 16.14 -37.95 -37.18
C SER A 249 15.72 -39.40 -37.50
N PRO A 250 15.15 -40.13 -36.51
CA PRO A 250 13.80 -40.66 -36.72
C PRO A 250 12.87 -40.57 -35.51
N ALA A 251 11.60 -40.80 -35.81
CA ALA A 251 10.39 -40.53 -35.04
C ALA A 251 9.94 -41.67 -34.09
N VAL A 252 9.24 -41.25 -33.02
CA VAL A 252 8.10 -41.90 -32.30
C VAL A 252 8.36 -43.20 -31.51
N GLN A 253 8.04 -43.18 -30.20
CA GLN A 253 6.98 -44.00 -29.58
C GLN A 253 6.80 -43.69 -28.06
N THR A 254 5.54 -43.46 -27.69
CA THR A 254 4.97 -43.40 -26.32
C THR A 254 5.10 -44.78 -25.63
N PRO A 255 5.25 -44.84 -24.29
CA PRO A 255 4.09 -45.22 -23.46
C PRO A 255 4.03 -44.57 -22.05
N THR A 256 2.79 -44.35 -21.59
CA THR A 256 2.33 -44.36 -20.19
C THR A 256 1.32 -45.54 -20.12
N PRO A 257 0.83 -46.07 -18.98
CA PRO A 257 1.04 -45.71 -17.57
C PRO A 257 1.22 -46.89 -16.58
N THR A 258 1.64 -46.63 -15.33
CA THR A 258 1.22 -47.46 -14.18
C THR A 258 1.07 -46.61 -12.91
N GLN A 259 -0.10 -46.77 -12.28
CA GLN A 259 -0.55 -46.20 -11.01
C GLN A 259 0.22 -46.77 -9.82
N THR A 260 0.33 -46.00 -8.73
CA THR A 260 0.14 -46.52 -7.37
C THR A 260 -0.42 -45.42 -6.49
N ALA A 261 -1.58 -45.71 -5.89
CA ALA A 261 -2.29 -44.91 -4.92
C ALA A 261 -1.70 -45.07 -3.52
N ALA A 262 -1.81 -44.03 -2.69
CA ALA A 262 -2.31 -44.13 -1.31
C ALA A 262 -2.49 -42.74 -0.69
N SER A 263 -3.74 -42.44 -0.34
CA SER A 263 -4.14 -41.46 0.68
C SER A 263 -4.90 -42.25 1.76
N PRO A 264 -4.94 -41.76 3.00
CA PRO A 264 -6.22 -41.29 3.56
C PRO A 264 -6.07 -39.89 4.21
N ALA A 265 -6.95 -38.94 3.89
CA ALA A 265 -8.19 -38.56 4.59
C ALA A 265 -7.95 -37.97 6.00
N GLN A 266 -8.02 -36.64 6.18
CA GLN A 266 -9.20 -35.75 6.35
C GLN A 266 -9.67 -35.64 7.81
N GLU A 267 -9.61 -34.43 8.37
CA GLU A 267 -10.64 -33.92 9.29
C GLU A 267 -10.77 -32.39 9.13
N THR A 268 -12.01 -31.93 9.28
CA THR A 268 -12.63 -30.72 8.72
C THR A 268 -12.91 -29.63 9.77
N ALA A 269 -12.61 -28.36 9.43
CA ALA A 269 -13.36 -27.09 9.62
C ALA A 269 -13.83 -26.67 11.06
N PRO A 270 -14.26 -25.39 11.33
CA PRO A 270 -14.53 -24.27 10.42
C PRO A 270 -14.00 -22.87 10.87
N ASP A 271 -14.37 -21.89 10.05
CA ASP A 271 -14.20 -20.42 10.06
C ASP A 271 -14.26 -19.67 11.42
N ASP A 272 -13.52 -18.56 11.55
CA ASP A 272 -14.13 -17.23 11.76
C ASP A 272 -13.14 -16.06 11.58
N LEU A 273 -13.70 -14.87 11.39
CA LEU A 273 -13.20 -13.67 10.73
C LEU A 273 -12.46 -12.66 11.64
N THR A 274 -11.53 -11.92 11.02
CA THR A 274 -11.10 -10.52 11.29
C THR A 274 -10.63 -10.06 12.70
N PRO A 275 -9.50 -9.34 12.79
CA PRO A 275 -9.28 -8.33 13.83
C PRO A 275 -9.59 -6.93 13.30
N VAL A 276 -10.66 -6.35 13.84
CA VAL A 276 -10.90 -4.89 13.85
C VAL A 276 -10.12 -4.33 15.05
N ALA A 277 -9.38 -3.25 14.88
CA ALA A 277 -8.85 -2.49 16.00
C ALA A 277 -9.06 -1.00 15.74
N ASP A 278 -10.30 -0.58 16.02
CA ASP A 278 -10.57 0.76 16.54
C ASP A 278 -9.86 0.89 17.88
N SER A 279 -9.09 1.96 18.05
CA SER A 279 -8.65 2.43 19.36
C SER A 279 -9.30 3.79 19.57
N ASP A 280 -10.37 3.82 20.33
CA ASP A 280 -10.70 5.02 21.10
C ASP A 280 -11.03 4.62 22.54
N SER A 281 -10.16 5.09 23.43
CA SER A 281 -10.29 4.99 24.88
C SER A 281 -11.06 6.20 25.36
N GLY A 282 -12.22 6.01 25.96
CA GLY A 282 -13.00 7.12 26.51
C GLY A 282 -14.04 6.69 27.55
N GLY A 283 -13.67 6.81 28.82
CA GLY A 283 -14.55 7.29 29.89
C GLY A 283 -15.58 6.32 30.49
N ASN A 284 -15.25 5.80 31.68
CA ASN A 284 -16.21 5.24 32.63
C ASN A 284 -17.33 6.24 33.00
N THR A 285 -18.58 5.86 32.76
CA THR A 285 -19.72 6.26 33.61
C THR A 285 -20.75 5.12 33.63
N ALA A 286 -20.80 4.42 34.75
CA ALA A 286 -21.74 3.33 35.02
C ALA A 286 -23.14 3.87 35.31
N LEU A 287 -24.17 3.32 34.66
CA LEU A 287 -25.57 3.29 35.09
C LEU A 287 -26.22 1.97 34.61
N PRO A 288 -27.14 1.37 35.38
CA PRO A 288 -27.45 -0.06 35.29
C PRO A 288 -28.51 -0.43 34.24
N LEU A 289 -28.35 -1.64 33.68
CA LEU A 289 -29.33 -2.32 32.82
C LEU A 289 -30.60 -2.69 33.62
N VAL A 290 -31.77 -2.36 33.05
CA VAL A 290 -33.03 -3.06 33.31
C VAL A 290 -33.31 -3.95 32.10
N ALA A 291 -33.35 -5.26 32.35
CA ALA A 291 -33.78 -6.27 31.39
C ALA A 291 -35.32 -6.22 31.22
N GLY A 292 -35.80 -6.20 29.97
CA GLY A 292 -37.21 -6.25 29.63
C GLY A 292 -37.41 -7.06 28.36
N GLY A 293 -38.04 -8.23 28.49
CA GLY A 293 -38.15 -9.27 27.50
C GLY A 293 -39.12 -9.01 26.33
N ALA A 294 -39.02 -9.92 25.38
CA ALA A 294 -39.73 -10.00 24.11
C ALA A 294 -41.26 -9.90 24.21
N ALA A 295 -41.87 -9.09 23.33
CA ALA A 295 -43.31 -9.08 23.09
C ALA A 295 -43.62 -9.76 21.75
N ALA A 296 -44.31 -10.89 21.83
CA ALA A 296 -44.87 -11.61 20.70
C ALA A 296 -46.17 -10.95 20.22
N PHE A 297 -46.31 -10.80 18.89
CA PHE A 297 -47.54 -10.33 18.25
C PHE A 297 -48.55 -11.47 18.12
N LEU A 298 -49.75 -11.29 18.67
CA LEU A 298 -50.93 -12.09 18.34
C LEU A 298 -52.07 -11.17 17.88
N LEU A 299 -52.43 -11.32 16.60
CA LEU A 299 -53.61 -10.74 15.97
C LEU A 299 -54.81 -11.66 16.19
N ALA A 300 -55.85 -11.20 16.88
CA ALA A 300 -57.22 -11.71 16.71
C ALA A 300 -58.23 -10.78 17.39
N ALA A 301 -59.14 -10.19 16.61
CA ALA A 301 -60.48 -9.84 17.07
C ALA A 301 -61.40 -9.67 15.86
N GLY A 302 -62.12 -10.75 15.53
CA GLY A 302 -63.37 -10.67 14.79
C GLY A 302 -64.51 -10.52 15.79
N VAL A 303 -65.47 -9.64 15.52
CA VAL A 303 -66.82 -9.71 16.10
C VAL A 303 -67.81 -9.37 15.00
N ALA A 304 -68.63 -10.36 14.66
CA ALA A 304 -69.77 -10.25 13.77
C ALA A 304 -71.06 -10.20 14.60
N LEU A 305 -71.98 -9.35 14.11
CA LEU A 305 -73.44 -9.44 14.18
C LEU A 305 -74.16 -9.28 15.53
N THR A 306 -75.00 -8.25 15.60
CA THR A 306 -76.44 -8.45 15.86
C THR A 306 -77.25 -7.40 15.11
N ALA A 307 -78.04 -7.86 14.13
CA ALA A 307 -79.15 -7.13 13.53
C ALA A 307 -80.47 -7.75 14.00
N TRP A 308 -81.49 -6.89 14.19
CA TRP A 308 -82.91 -7.18 14.44
C TRP A 308 -83.26 -7.72 15.84
N ARG A 309 -84.29 -7.26 16.57
CA ARG A 309 -85.61 -6.75 16.16
C ARG A 309 -86.41 -6.24 17.38
N ARG A 310 -87.51 -5.51 17.12
CA ARG A 310 -88.72 -5.17 17.95
C ARG A 310 -88.63 -3.78 18.62
N ARG A 311 -89.58 -2.85 18.50
CA ARG A 311 -90.98 -2.85 18.02
C ARG A 311 -91.28 -1.53 17.30
#